data_AF-A0A2V5ZH89-F1
#
_entry.id   AF-A0A2V5ZH89-F1
#
_cell.length_a   1.000
_cell.length_b   1.000
_cell.length_c   1.000
_cell.angle_alpha   90.00
_cell.angle_beta   90.00
_cell.angle_gamma   90.00
#
_symmetry.space_group_name_H-M   'P 1'
#
loop_
_entity.id
_entity.type
_entity.pdbx_description
1 polymer ?
#
loop_
_entity_poly.entity_id
_entity_poly.type
_entity_poly.pdbx_seq_one_letter_code
_entity_poly.pdbx_strand_id
1 'polypeptide(L)'
;MRALRVISIAFLTAIAGAVLSVMASLYLTELYHVSNFEGGRGMLIFFALAPLGLIVGFIIGLVVALHSRGAGFGGFAKAQGIALGIALGLAAIVSGVLYLAADHPPKLDGKPLALEFELKIPPALKLPAQPNVQTLYASLYANNRDNRYALLDYNQIASRDGYLFIPGKASLLSQTFNRDLFVSIESEGGASQFIKLKLRAKPRKEDEAWSDWITATERADLSSVPEPERIAVRYRVQPED
;
A
#
# COMPACT_ATOMS: atom_id res chain seq x y z
N MET A 1 45.48 -24.29 -8.57
CA MET A 1 44.97 -23.33 -7.57
C MET A 1 44.08 -22.21 -8.15
N ARG A 2 44.26 -21.76 -9.40
CA ARG A 2 43.44 -20.68 -9.99
C ARG A 2 41.96 -21.03 -10.16
N ALA A 3 41.63 -22.22 -10.67
CA ALA A 3 40.25 -22.68 -10.84
C ALA A 3 39.51 -22.81 -9.50
N LEU A 4 40.15 -23.44 -8.50
CA LEU A 4 39.59 -23.57 -7.15
C LEU A 4 39.25 -22.21 -6.55
N ARG A 5 40.14 -21.22 -6.66
CA ARG A 5 39.90 -19.85 -6.19
C ARG A 5 38.68 -19.21 -6.86
N VAL A 6 38.56 -19.34 -8.19
CA VAL A 6 37.44 -18.78 -8.94
C VAL A 6 36.12 -19.41 -8.52
N ILE A 7 36.10 -20.74 -8.40
CA ILE A 7 34.92 -21.49 -7.96
C ILE A 7 34.54 -21.11 -6.53
N SER A 8 35.51 -21.02 -5.61
CA SER A 8 35.25 -20.59 -4.23
C SER A 8 34.65 -19.20 -4.16
N ILE A 9 35.17 -18.23 -4.93
CA ILE A 9 34.61 -16.87 -4.95
C ILE A 9 33.19 -16.87 -5.50
N ALA A 10 32.96 -17.54 -6.62
CA ALA A 10 31.65 -17.65 -7.24
C ALA A 10 30.63 -18.29 -6.28
N PHE A 11 31.00 -19.38 -5.62
CA PHE A 11 30.12 -20.11 -4.71
C PHE A 11 29.80 -19.33 -3.43
N LEU A 12 30.80 -18.70 -2.79
CA LEU A 12 30.56 -17.86 -1.61
C LEU A 12 29.69 -16.64 -1.94
N THR A 13 29.90 -16.05 -3.12
CA THR A 13 29.07 -14.93 -3.59
C THR A 13 27.64 -15.38 -3.94
N ALA A 14 27.48 -16.60 -4.46
CA ALA A 14 26.17 -17.21 -4.71
C ALA A 14 25.37 -17.40 -3.42
N ILE A 15 25.99 -17.96 -2.37
CA ILE A 15 25.35 -18.12 -1.05
C ILE A 15 24.94 -16.75 -0.50
N ALA A 16 25.84 -15.76 -0.55
CA ALA A 16 25.52 -14.41 -0.11
C ALA A 16 24.37 -13.79 -0.91
N GLY A 17 24.35 -13.97 -2.24
CA GLY A 17 23.26 -13.52 -3.11
C GLY A 17 21.92 -14.16 -2.77
N ALA A 18 21.90 -15.46 -2.46
CA ALA A 18 20.71 -16.16 -2.00
C ALA A 18 20.18 -15.59 -0.68
N VAL A 19 21.07 -15.39 0.30
CA VAL A 19 20.71 -14.81 1.61
C VAL A 19 20.17 -13.39 1.45
N LEU A 20 20.84 -12.53 0.67
CA LEU A 20 20.39 -11.18 0.39
C LEU A 20 19.02 -11.16 -0.30
N SER A 21 18.80 -12.07 -1.24
CA SER A 21 17.50 -12.20 -1.91
C SER A 21 16.40 -12.60 -0.94
N VAL A 22 16.64 -13.58 -0.06
CA VAL A 22 15.66 -13.96 0.98
C VAL A 22 15.34 -12.77 1.89
N MET A 23 16.36 -12.09 2.41
CA MET A 23 16.17 -10.94 3.30
C MET A 23 15.39 -9.80 2.62
N ALA A 24 15.80 -9.42 1.41
CA ALA A 24 15.12 -8.38 0.64
C ALA A 24 13.67 -8.78 0.32
N SER A 25 13.45 -10.05 -0.07
CA SER A 25 12.13 -10.53 -0.44
C SER A 25 11.18 -10.62 0.73
N LEU A 26 11.64 -11.04 1.91
CA LEU A 26 10.82 -11.04 3.14
C LEU A 26 10.29 -9.63 3.42
N TYR A 27 11.17 -8.64 3.41
CA TYR A 27 10.81 -7.26 3.67
C TYR A 27 9.88 -6.69 2.58
N LEU A 28 10.25 -6.86 1.30
CA LEU A 28 9.49 -6.28 0.19
C LEU A 28 8.13 -6.94 0.01
N THR A 29 8.02 -8.27 0.15
CA THR A 29 6.71 -8.93 0.03
C THR A 29 5.75 -8.53 1.14
N GLU A 30 6.25 -8.24 2.34
CA GLU A 30 5.45 -7.64 3.41
C GLU A 30 5.04 -6.20 3.09
N LEU A 31 5.97 -5.37 2.65
CA LEU A 31 5.71 -3.99 2.25
C LEU A 31 4.63 -3.89 1.15
N TYR A 32 4.65 -4.82 0.19
CA TYR A 32 3.67 -4.90 -0.89
C TYR A 32 2.41 -5.71 -0.52
N HIS A 33 2.24 -6.07 0.76
CA HIS A 33 1.08 -6.80 1.28
C HIS A 33 0.78 -8.09 0.48
N VAL A 34 1.83 -8.77 0.02
CA VAL A 34 1.68 -10.07 -0.66
C VAL A 34 1.09 -11.05 0.34
N SER A 35 -0.08 -11.59 0.01
CA SER A 35 -0.81 -12.53 0.85
C SER A 35 0.07 -13.71 1.25
N ASN A 36 0.01 -14.08 2.53
CA ASN A 36 0.68 -15.27 3.06
C ASN A 36 -0.29 -16.45 3.22
N PHE A 37 -1.41 -16.46 2.48
CA PHE A 37 -2.36 -17.58 2.48
C PHE A 37 -1.62 -18.88 2.14
N GLU A 38 -1.83 -19.91 2.96
CA GLU A 38 -1.18 -21.24 2.84
C GLU A 38 0.36 -21.21 2.80
N GLY A 39 1.01 -20.12 3.24
CA GLY A 39 2.45 -19.96 3.14
C GLY A 39 2.98 -19.68 1.73
N GLY A 40 2.10 -19.30 0.79
CA GLY A 40 2.46 -19.02 -0.61
C GLY A 40 3.57 -17.97 -0.76
N ARG A 41 3.59 -16.95 0.11
CA ARG A 41 4.68 -15.96 0.17
C ARG A 41 6.03 -16.62 0.47
N GLY A 42 6.06 -17.54 1.43
CA GLY A 42 7.27 -18.31 1.76
C GLY A 42 7.73 -19.18 0.60
N MET A 43 6.80 -19.84 -0.10
CA MET A 43 7.13 -20.65 -1.28
C MET A 43 7.71 -19.83 -2.42
N LEU A 44 7.14 -18.65 -2.72
CA LEU A 44 7.68 -17.73 -3.73
C LEU A 44 9.13 -17.34 -3.40
N ILE A 45 9.40 -17.00 -2.13
CA ILE A 45 10.73 -16.59 -1.69
C ILE A 45 11.70 -17.76 -1.83
N PHE A 46 11.35 -18.94 -1.34
CA PHE A 46 12.25 -20.09 -1.30
C PHE A 46 12.51 -20.72 -2.67
N PHE A 47 11.47 -20.86 -3.50
CA PHE A 47 11.60 -21.57 -4.79
C PHE A 47 11.89 -20.68 -5.98
N ALA A 48 11.64 -19.37 -5.91
CA ALA A 48 11.89 -18.45 -7.02
C ALA A 48 12.95 -17.41 -6.68
N LEU A 49 12.78 -16.66 -5.59
CA LEU A 49 13.62 -15.48 -5.32
C LEU A 49 15.00 -15.88 -4.76
N ALA A 50 15.08 -16.84 -3.84
CA ALA A 50 16.36 -17.31 -3.31
C ALA A 50 17.25 -17.96 -4.39
N PRO A 51 16.74 -18.85 -5.28
CA PRO A 51 17.52 -19.37 -6.39
C PRO A 51 17.94 -18.29 -7.39
N LEU A 52 17.09 -17.30 -7.66
CA LEU A 52 17.47 -16.15 -8.50
C LEU A 52 18.66 -15.40 -7.89
N GLY A 53 18.61 -15.10 -6.59
CA GLY A 53 19.72 -14.49 -5.85
C GLY A 53 21.00 -15.31 -5.90
N LEU A 54 20.87 -16.64 -5.80
CA LEU A 54 21.97 -17.59 -5.93
C LEU A 54 22.63 -17.49 -7.31
N ILE A 55 21.83 -17.55 -8.38
CA ILE A 55 22.31 -17.50 -9.76
C ILE A 55 23.01 -16.17 -10.04
N VAL A 56 22.38 -15.05 -9.67
CA VAL A 56 22.95 -13.71 -9.86
C VAL A 56 24.25 -13.55 -9.06
N GLY A 57 24.27 -13.99 -7.79
CA GLY A 57 25.47 -13.98 -6.96
C GLY A 57 26.60 -14.84 -7.54
N PHE A 58 26.28 -16.01 -8.10
CA PHE A 58 27.24 -16.87 -8.77
C PHE A 58 27.86 -16.19 -10.00
N ILE A 59 27.04 -15.57 -10.84
CA ILE A 59 27.49 -14.85 -12.05
C ILE A 59 28.41 -13.69 -11.65
N ILE A 60 28.02 -12.88 -10.67
CA ILE A 60 28.85 -11.77 -10.17
C ILE A 60 30.20 -12.29 -9.67
N GLY A 61 30.18 -13.29 -8.80
CA GLY A 61 31.41 -13.86 -8.24
C GLY A 61 32.31 -14.49 -9.31
N LEU A 62 31.73 -15.17 -10.30
CA LEU A 62 32.46 -15.73 -11.44
C LEU A 62 33.14 -14.64 -12.27
N VAL A 63 32.39 -13.61 -12.68
CA VAL A 63 32.91 -12.50 -13.50
C VAL A 63 34.04 -11.76 -12.77
N VAL A 64 33.84 -11.42 -11.49
CA VAL A 64 34.85 -10.72 -10.69
C VAL A 64 36.09 -11.59 -10.50
N ALA A 65 35.92 -12.88 -10.20
CA ALA A 65 37.04 -13.77 -9.99
C ALA A 65 37.88 -13.97 -11.26
N LEU A 66 37.23 -14.10 -12.42
CA LEU A 66 37.89 -14.24 -13.73
C LEU A 66 38.72 -13.00 -14.11
N HIS A 67 38.21 -11.80 -13.78
CA HIS A 67 38.92 -10.54 -14.05
C HIS A 67 40.01 -10.22 -13.02
N SER A 68 40.00 -10.87 -11.86
CA SER A 68 41.00 -10.60 -10.81
C SER A 68 42.37 -11.24 -11.15
N ARG A 69 43.43 -10.43 -11.14
CA ARG A 69 44.81 -10.86 -11.46
C ARG A 69 45.70 -11.13 -10.24
N GLY A 70 45.26 -10.80 -9.03
CA GLY A 70 46.06 -10.97 -7.81
C GLY A 70 46.26 -12.45 -7.43
N ALA A 71 47.44 -12.81 -6.91
CA ALA A 71 47.73 -14.16 -6.42
C ALA A 71 47.63 -14.24 -4.88
N GLY A 72 47.55 -15.47 -4.35
CA GLY A 72 47.51 -15.73 -2.91
C GLY A 72 46.23 -15.26 -2.20
N PHE A 73 46.26 -15.29 -0.87
CA PHE A 73 45.12 -14.96 -0.01
C PHE A 73 44.67 -13.50 -0.15
N GLY A 74 45.61 -12.55 -0.24
CA GLY A 74 45.27 -11.13 -0.44
C GLY A 74 44.51 -10.87 -1.75
N GLY A 75 44.89 -11.55 -2.84
CA GLY A 75 44.16 -11.50 -4.10
C GLY A 75 42.76 -12.11 -4.00
N PHE A 76 42.61 -13.22 -3.28
CA PHE A 76 41.31 -13.84 -3.00
C PHE A 76 40.42 -12.90 -2.18
N ALA A 77 40.88 -12.40 -1.03
CA ALA A 77 40.11 -11.54 -0.16
C ALA A 77 39.65 -10.25 -0.87
N LYS A 78 40.54 -9.63 -1.67
CA LYS A 78 40.18 -8.46 -2.49
C LYS A 78 39.08 -8.78 -3.50
N ALA A 79 39.23 -9.87 -4.26
CA ALA A 79 38.25 -10.27 -5.27
C ALA A 79 36.91 -10.67 -4.64
N GLN A 80 36.94 -11.40 -3.53
CA GLN A 80 35.75 -11.74 -2.76
C GLN A 80 35.04 -10.51 -2.21
N GLY A 81 35.79 -9.55 -1.63
CA GLY A 81 35.24 -8.30 -1.14
C GLY A 81 34.58 -7.48 -2.23
N ILE A 82 35.20 -7.39 -3.41
CA ILE A 82 34.59 -6.72 -4.58
C ILE A 82 33.31 -7.43 -5.02
N ALA A 83 33.32 -8.76 -5.13
CA ALA A 83 32.15 -9.54 -5.53
C ALA A 83 30.96 -9.36 -4.57
N LEU A 84 31.22 -9.43 -3.26
CA LEU A 84 30.21 -9.18 -2.22
C LEU A 84 29.73 -7.74 -2.25
N GLY A 85 30.63 -6.76 -2.45
CA GLY A 85 30.26 -5.35 -2.57
C GLY A 85 29.33 -5.09 -3.75
N ILE A 86 29.57 -5.71 -4.90
CA ILE A 86 28.69 -5.61 -6.08
C ILE A 86 27.33 -6.27 -5.78
N ALA A 87 27.32 -7.48 -5.20
CA ALA A 87 26.08 -8.17 -4.86
C ALA A 87 25.21 -7.36 -3.86
N LEU A 88 25.84 -6.80 -2.82
CA LEU A 88 25.19 -5.91 -1.86
C LEU A 88 24.67 -4.63 -2.52
N GLY A 89 25.49 -3.98 -3.35
CA GLY A 89 25.10 -2.77 -4.07
C GLY A 89 23.90 -2.99 -4.99
N LEU A 90 23.90 -4.10 -5.74
CA LEU A 90 22.78 -4.46 -6.60
C LEU A 90 21.51 -4.75 -5.80
N ALA A 91 21.61 -5.53 -4.72
CA ALA A 91 20.49 -5.81 -3.83
C ALA A 91 19.93 -4.51 -3.21
N ALA A 92 20.79 -3.59 -2.79
CA ALA A 92 20.39 -2.30 -2.24
C ALA A 92 19.68 -1.41 -3.28
N ILE A 93 20.19 -1.36 -4.53
CA ILE A 93 19.56 -0.60 -5.61
C ILE A 93 18.17 -1.15 -5.92
N VAL A 94 18.05 -2.45 -6.15
CA VAL A 94 16.76 -3.09 -6.48
C VAL A 94 15.76 -2.92 -5.33
N SER A 95 16.20 -3.19 -4.10
CA SER A 95 15.34 -3.04 -2.92
C SER A 95 14.95 -1.58 -2.68
N GLY A 96 15.86 -0.63 -2.90
CA GLY A 96 15.60 0.80 -2.76
C GLY A 96 14.58 1.30 -3.79
N VAL A 97 14.70 0.89 -5.06
CA VAL A 97 13.73 1.23 -6.10
C VAL A 97 12.34 0.70 -5.74
N LEU A 98 12.25 -0.56 -5.30
CA LEU A 98 10.99 -1.16 -4.89
C LEU A 98 10.43 -0.51 -3.60
N TYR A 99 11.27 -0.16 -2.65
CA TYR A 99 10.85 0.56 -1.45
C TYR A 99 10.24 1.93 -1.79
N LEU A 100 10.88 2.69 -2.68
CA LEU A 100 10.40 4.01 -3.11
C LEU A 100 9.12 3.92 -3.95
N ALA A 101 8.91 2.80 -4.66
CA ALA A 101 7.72 2.55 -5.46
C ALA A 101 6.56 1.91 -4.67
N ALA A 102 6.78 1.57 -3.40
CA ALA A 102 5.74 1.04 -2.55
C ALA A 102 4.78 2.14 -2.07
N ASP A 103 3.52 1.76 -1.83
CA ASP A 103 2.56 2.64 -1.18
C ASP A 103 2.88 2.74 0.31
N HIS A 104 3.07 3.97 0.79
CA HIS A 104 3.33 4.23 2.20
C HIS A 104 2.15 5.00 2.81
N PRO A 105 1.71 4.64 4.03
CA PRO A 105 0.72 5.42 4.75
C PRO A 105 1.19 6.86 4.93
N PRO A 106 0.34 7.88 4.67
CA PRO A 106 0.67 9.25 5.03
C PRO A 106 0.80 9.36 6.55
N LYS A 107 1.78 10.15 6.99
CA LYS A 107 2.05 10.39 8.41
C LYS A 107 2.03 11.88 8.71
N LEU A 108 1.50 12.24 9.87
CA LEU A 108 1.57 13.58 10.45
C LEU A 108 2.20 13.46 11.84
N ASP A 109 3.23 14.25 12.11
CA ASP A 109 4.02 14.15 13.35
C ASP A 109 4.47 12.71 13.69
N GLY A 110 4.78 11.92 12.65
CA GLY A 110 5.24 10.53 12.77
C GLY A 110 4.14 9.47 12.95
N LYS A 111 2.90 9.88 13.18
CA LYS A 111 1.75 8.97 13.38
C LYS A 111 1.03 8.67 12.06
N PRO A 112 0.56 7.43 11.84
CA PRO A 112 -0.34 7.13 10.73
C PRO A 112 -1.64 7.93 10.87
N LEU A 113 -2.33 8.10 9.75
CA LEU A 113 -3.48 8.98 9.66
C LEU A 113 -4.74 8.20 9.27
N ALA A 114 -5.86 8.58 9.86
CA ALA A 114 -7.18 8.14 9.46
C ALA A 114 -7.99 9.32 8.91
N LEU A 115 -8.82 9.02 7.93
CA LEU A 115 -9.88 9.89 7.44
C LEU A 115 -11.09 9.72 8.35
N GLU A 116 -11.42 10.75 9.11
CA GLU A 116 -12.72 10.86 9.75
C GLU A 116 -13.66 11.61 8.82
N PHE A 117 -14.86 11.11 8.63
CA PHE A 117 -15.84 11.73 7.77
C PHE A 117 -17.23 11.69 8.39
N GLU A 118 -18.09 12.60 7.93
CA GLU A 118 -19.51 12.60 8.25
C GLU A 118 -20.27 12.60 6.93
N LEU A 119 -21.07 11.56 6.72
CA LEU A 119 -22.00 11.49 5.60
C LEU A 119 -23.23 12.33 5.94
N LYS A 120 -23.74 13.07 4.96
CA LYS A 120 -25.04 13.72 4.98
C LYS A 120 -25.88 13.10 3.89
N ILE A 121 -26.89 12.34 4.31
CA ILE A 121 -27.76 11.58 3.43
C ILE A 121 -29.08 12.32 3.23
N PRO A 122 -29.48 12.62 1.98
CA PRO A 122 -30.74 13.29 1.72
C PRO A 122 -31.96 12.36 1.95
N PRO A 123 -33.11 12.94 2.35
CA PRO A 123 -34.34 12.17 2.59
C PRO A 123 -34.87 11.45 1.34
N ALA A 124 -34.50 11.90 0.15
CA ALA A 124 -34.90 11.29 -1.13
C ALA A 124 -34.47 9.82 -1.25
N LEU A 125 -33.39 9.42 -0.58
CA LEU A 125 -32.85 8.06 -0.63
C LEU A 125 -33.57 7.06 0.29
N LYS A 126 -34.59 7.50 1.04
CA LYS A 126 -35.50 6.65 1.84
C LYS A 126 -34.78 5.55 2.65
N LEU A 127 -33.74 5.92 3.41
CA LEU A 127 -33.09 4.97 4.29
C LEU A 127 -34.05 4.47 5.39
N PRO A 128 -33.85 3.23 5.86
CA PRO A 128 -34.55 2.75 7.05
C PRO A 128 -34.22 3.63 8.26
N ALA A 129 -35.16 3.68 9.22
CA ALA A 129 -35.00 4.48 10.44
C ALA A 129 -33.75 4.10 11.27
N GLN A 130 -33.28 2.87 11.13
CA GLN A 130 -32.02 2.38 11.71
C GLN A 130 -31.18 1.71 10.60
N PRO A 131 -30.28 2.47 9.95
CA PRO A 131 -29.32 1.91 9.02
C PRO A 131 -28.35 0.96 9.72
N ASN A 132 -27.84 -0.02 8.98
CA ASN A 132 -26.85 -0.98 9.43
C ASN A 132 -25.89 -1.31 8.27
N VAL A 133 -24.92 -2.20 8.50
CA VAL A 133 -23.90 -2.56 7.50
C VAL A 133 -24.46 -3.19 6.22
N GLN A 134 -25.64 -3.83 6.27
CA GLN A 134 -26.27 -4.36 5.07
C GLN A 134 -26.90 -3.24 4.24
N THR A 135 -27.59 -2.32 4.91
CA THR A 135 -28.40 -1.28 4.27
C THR A 135 -27.62 -0.03 3.87
N LEU A 136 -26.50 0.24 4.52
CA LEU A 136 -25.61 1.36 4.22
C LEU A 136 -24.18 0.97 4.55
N TYR A 137 -23.29 1.06 3.57
CA TYR A 137 -21.85 0.92 3.81
C TYR A 137 -21.09 1.94 2.96
N ALA A 138 -19.86 2.21 3.39
CA ALA A 138 -18.93 3.06 2.66
C ALA A 138 -17.60 2.35 2.46
N SER A 139 -16.92 2.68 1.38
CA SER A 139 -15.59 2.19 1.06
C SER A 139 -14.73 3.33 0.55
N LEU A 140 -13.50 3.40 1.02
CA LEU A 140 -12.51 4.35 0.52
C LEU A 140 -11.73 3.68 -0.62
N TYR A 141 -11.82 4.27 -1.81
CA TYR A 141 -11.05 3.87 -2.98
C TYR A 141 -9.94 4.88 -3.22
N ALA A 142 -8.68 4.47 -3.03
CA ALA A 142 -7.53 5.35 -3.17
C ALA A 142 -6.65 4.95 -4.36
N ASN A 143 -6.38 3.65 -4.50
CA ASN A 143 -5.70 3.07 -5.66
C ASN A 143 -6.03 1.57 -5.77
N ASN A 144 -5.55 0.88 -6.81
CA ASN A 144 -5.84 -0.54 -7.02
C ASN A 144 -5.39 -1.48 -5.88
N ARG A 145 -4.59 -1.00 -4.94
CA ARG A 145 -4.03 -1.72 -3.78
C ARG A 145 -4.53 -1.17 -2.43
N ASP A 146 -5.26 -0.06 -2.43
CA ASP A 146 -5.75 0.65 -1.25
C ASP A 146 -7.23 0.96 -1.43
N ASN A 147 -8.02 -0.11 -1.52
CA ASN A 147 -9.48 -0.09 -1.56
C ASN A 147 -9.98 -0.87 -0.34
N ARG A 148 -10.71 -0.22 0.56
CA ARG A 148 -11.15 -0.84 1.82
C ARG A 148 -12.49 -0.31 2.28
N TYR A 149 -13.21 -1.13 3.04
CA TYR A 149 -14.40 -0.68 3.75
C TYR A 149 -14.04 0.39 4.77
N ALA A 150 -14.87 1.41 4.85
CA ALA A 150 -14.88 2.40 5.91
C ALA A 150 -15.82 1.93 7.03
N LEU A 151 -15.47 2.25 8.27
CA LEU A 151 -16.27 1.94 9.44
C LEU A 151 -17.26 3.09 9.67
N LEU A 152 -18.55 2.82 9.50
CA LEU A 152 -19.61 3.77 9.85
C LEU A 152 -20.05 3.56 11.30
N ASP A 153 -20.28 4.64 12.04
CA ASP A 153 -20.81 4.59 13.38
C ASP A 153 -22.34 4.75 13.36
N TYR A 154 -23.03 3.62 13.31
CA TYR A 154 -24.50 3.57 13.30
C TYR A 154 -25.13 3.94 14.65
N ASN A 155 -24.36 4.01 15.74
CA ASN A 155 -24.86 4.40 17.06
C ASN A 155 -24.88 5.93 17.24
N GLN A 156 -24.12 6.66 16.42
CA GLN A 156 -24.01 8.13 16.48
C GLN A 156 -24.75 8.83 15.34
N ILE A 157 -25.83 8.24 14.84
CA ILE A 157 -26.64 8.83 13.78
C ILE A 157 -27.42 10.03 14.32
N ALA A 158 -27.27 11.17 13.65
CA ALA A 158 -28.03 12.37 13.96
C ALA A 158 -28.99 12.71 12.82
N SER A 159 -30.25 13.02 13.15
CA SER A 159 -31.23 13.53 12.18
C SER A 159 -31.39 15.03 12.35
N ARG A 160 -31.23 15.80 11.27
CA ARG A 160 -31.36 17.27 11.26
C ARG A 160 -32.01 17.69 9.95
N ASP A 161 -33.11 18.44 10.01
CA ASP A 161 -33.85 18.96 8.84
C ASP A 161 -34.19 17.88 7.78
N GLY A 162 -34.49 16.65 8.23
CA GLY A 162 -34.79 15.52 7.36
C GLY A 162 -33.57 14.84 6.73
N TYR A 163 -32.36 15.35 6.95
CA TYR A 163 -31.11 14.69 6.57
C TYR A 163 -30.61 13.78 7.69
N LEU A 164 -30.04 12.64 7.30
CA LEU A 164 -29.32 11.76 8.22
C LEU A 164 -27.83 12.06 8.15
N PHE A 165 -27.21 12.20 9.31
CA PHE A 165 -25.78 12.43 9.47
C PHE A 165 -25.13 11.24 10.14
N ILE A 166 -24.14 10.65 9.48
CA ILE A 166 -23.56 9.36 9.87
C ILE A 166 -22.04 9.51 9.90
N PRO A 167 -21.43 9.53 11.10
CA PRO A 167 -19.98 9.55 11.24
C PRO A 167 -19.35 8.26 10.71
N GLY A 168 -18.13 8.35 10.21
CA GLY A 168 -17.34 7.20 9.81
C GLY A 168 -15.84 7.46 9.82
N LYS A 169 -15.07 6.38 9.74
CA LYS A 169 -13.61 6.38 9.78
C LYS A 169 -13.04 5.41 8.75
N ALA A 170 -11.96 5.82 8.07
CA ALA A 170 -11.20 4.96 7.17
C ALA A 170 -9.70 5.24 7.32
N SER A 171 -8.87 4.21 7.51
CA SER A 171 -7.41 4.37 7.58
C SER A 171 -6.85 4.80 6.21
N LEU A 172 -5.90 5.74 6.21
CA LEU A 172 -5.19 6.14 5.00
C LEU A 172 -3.90 5.32 4.89
N LEU A 173 -3.80 4.44 3.89
CA LEU A 173 -2.60 3.59 3.73
C LEU A 173 -1.70 3.99 2.56
N SER A 174 -2.12 4.93 1.72
CA SER A 174 -1.34 5.39 0.57
C SER A 174 -1.29 6.91 0.44
N GLN A 175 -0.16 7.41 -0.04
CA GLN A 175 0.07 8.81 -0.37
C GLN A 175 -0.44 9.13 -1.79
N THR A 176 -1.75 9.18 -1.98
CA THR A 176 -2.41 9.47 -3.25
C THR A 176 -3.32 10.69 -3.18
N PHE A 177 -3.43 11.41 -4.30
CA PHE A 177 -4.39 12.51 -4.47
C PHE A 177 -5.78 12.02 -4.87
N ASN A 178 -5.85 10.87 -5.53
CA ASN A 178 -7.10 10.30 -5.97
C ASN A 178 -7.66 9.48 -4.81
N ARG A 179 -8.71 10.00 -4.17
CA ARG A 179 -9.43 9.30 -3.13
C ARG A 179 -10.91 9.53 -3.35
N ASP A 180 -11.64 8.46 -3.60
CA ASP A 180 -13.07 8.49 -3.82
C ASP A 180 -13.73 7.72 -2.67
N LEU A 181 -14.68 8.37 -2.00
CA LEU A 181 -15.54 7.71 -1.04
C LEU A 181 -16.73 7.14 -1.81
N PHE A 182 -16.81 5.83 -1.87
CA PHE A 182 -17.95 5.11 -2.39
C PHE A 182 -18.94 4.88 -1.25
N VAL A 183 -20.19 5.28 -1.44
CA VAL A 183 -21.27 5.06 -0.49
C VAL A 183 -22.36 4.27 -1.18
N SER A 184 -22.73 3.14 -0.59
CA SER A 184 -23.76 2.25 -1.12
C SER A 184 -24.93 2.18 -0.14
N ILE A 185 -26.14 2.34 -0.67
CA ILE A 185 -27.39 2.24 0.07
C ILE A 185 -28.22 1.14 -0.59
N GLU A 186 -28.62 0.15 0.19
CA GLU A 186 -29.54 -0.90 -0.23
C GLU A 186 -30.98 -0.39 -0.07
N SER A 187 -31.53 0.21 -1.13
CA SER A 187 -32.94 0.64 -1.19
C SER A 187 -33.54 0.31 -2.57
N GLU A 188 -34.88 0.29 -2.68
CA GLU A 188 -35.54 0.28 -3.99
C GLU A 188 -35.17 1.55 -4.75
N GLY A 189 -34.24 1.43 -5.71
CA GLY A 189 -33.59 2.55 -6.42
C GLY A 189 -32.12 2.80 -6.04
N GLY A 190 -31.51 1.89 -5.26
CA GLY A 190 -30.15 1.94 -4.70
C GLY A 190 -29.13 2.66 -5.60
N ALA A 191 -28.92 3.94 -5.34
CA ALA A 191 -27.89 4.71 -5.99
C ALA A 191 -26.65 4.65 -5.12
N SER A 192 -25.80 3.67 -5.38
CA SER A 192 -24.41 3.74 -4.95
C SER A 192 -23.75 4.94 -5.61
N GLN A 193 -23.04 5.76 -4.85
CA GLN A 193 -22.49 7.04 -5.32
C GLN A 193 -21.00 7.15 -5.00
N PHE A 194 -20.26 7.79 -5.90
CA PHE A 194 -18.86 8.17 -5.72
C PHE A 194 -18.77 9.65 -5.37
N ILE A 195 -17.99 9.93 -4.33
CA ILE A 195 -17.68 11.29 -3.88
C ILE A 195 -16.17 11.48 -3.94
N LYS A 196 -15.71 12.32 -4.86
CA LYS A 196 -14.29 12.60 -5.04
C LYS A 196 -13.78 13.54 -3.96
N LEU A 197 -12.91 13.03 -3.10
CA LEU A 197 -12.31 13.79 -2.01
C LEU A 197 -11.22 14.70 -2.56
N LYS A 198 -11.13 15.91 -2.01
CA LYS A 198 -10.09 16.90 -2.35
C LYS A 198 -8.92 16.87 -1.36
N LEU A 199 -8.57 15.68 -0.86
CA LEU A 199 -7.52 15.50 0.13
C LEU A 199 -6.17 15.29 -0.56
N ARG A 200 -5.13 15.96 -0.05
CA ARG A 200 -3.78 15.87 -0.60
C ARG A 200 -3.15 14.49 -0.33
N ALA A 201 -2.20 14.10 -1.18
CA ALA A 201 -1.43 12.87 -0.98
C ALA A 201 -0.76 12.79 0.40
N LYS A 202 -0.17 13.91 0.84
CA LYS A 202 0.38 14.10 2.19
C LYS A 202 -0.45 15.17 2.92
N PRO A 203 -1.39 14.78 3.78
CA PRO A 203 -2.13 15.71 4.62
C PRO A 203 -1.21 16.55 5.51
N ARG A 204 -1.65 17.74 5.87
CA ARG A 204 -0.99 18.70 6.76
C ARG A 204 -1.89 18.97 7.97
N LYS A 205 -1.39 19.73 8.95
CA LYS A 205 -2.17 20.13 10.13
C LYS A 205 -3.47 20.86 9.79
N GLU A 206 -3.52 21.61 8.69
CA GLU A 206 -4.76 22.27 8.24
C GLU A 206 -5.85 21.26 7.82
N ASP A 207 -5.47 20.06 7.38
CA ASP A 207 -6.39 19.00 6.99
C ASP A 207 -7.00 18.29 8.23
N GLU A 208 -6.58 18.65 9.46
CA GLU A 208 -7.24 18.21 10.71
C GLU A 208 -8.56 18.96 10.98
N ALA A 209 -8.75 20.11 10.33
CA ALA A 209 -10.02 20.82 10.35
C ALA A 209 -11.03 20.14 9.42
N TRP A 210 -12.31 20.29 9.74
CA TRP A 210 -13.38 19.81 8.86
C TRP A 210 -13.34 20.54 7.51
N SER A 211 -13.39 19.75 6.43
CA SER A 211 -13.59 20.26 5.08
C SER A 211 -14.97 20.89 4.93
N ASP A 212 -15.13 21.68 3.86
CA ASP A 212 -16.45 21.98 3.33
C ASP A 212 -17.17 20.70 2.89
N TRP A 213 -18.49 20.79 2.80
CA TRP A 213 -19.30 19.70 2.26
C TRP A 213 -19.03 19.50 0.77
N ILE A 214 -18.76 18.25 0.40
CA ILE A 214 -18.55 17.82 -0.97
C ILE A 214 -19.66 16.84 -1.34
N THR A 215 -20.33 17.08 -2.45
CA THR A 215 -21.42 16.23 -2.92
C THR A 215 -20.91 15.16 -3.88
N ALA A 216 -21.61 14.02 -3.90
CA ALA A 216 -21.43 13.01 -4.92
C ALA A 216 -21.64 13.58 -6.31
N THR A 217 -20.82 13.11 -7.26
CA THR A 217 -20.87 13.53 -8.66
C THR A 217 -21.43 12.42 -9.55
N GLU A 218 -21.11 11.17 -9.23
CA GLU A 218 -21.35 10.01 -10.08
C GLU A 218 -22.01 8.87 -9.28
N ARG A 219 -22.86 8.11 -9.95
CA ARG A 219 -23.38 6.82 -9.47
C ARG A 219 -22.42 5.69 -9.83
N ALA A 220 -22.67 4.49 -9.31
CA ALA A 220 -21.90 3.29 -9.64
C ALA A 220 -21.93 2.92 -11.14
N ASP A 221 -22.98 3.31 -11.87
CA ASP A 221 -23.10 3.15 -13.32
C ASP A 221 -22.48 4.32 -14.12
N LEU A 222 -21.74 5.20 -13.44
CA LEU A 222 -21.10 6.41 -13.98
C LEU A 222 -22.07 7.50 -14.47
N SER A 223 -23.37 7.35 -14.22
CA SER A 223 -24.35 8.41 -14.49
C SER A 223 -24.22 9.53 -13.45
N SER A 224 -24.61 10.76 -13.84
CA SER A 224 -24.62 11.90 -12.94
C SER A 224 -25.66 11.74 -11.84
N VAL A 225 -25.33 12.11 -10.60
CA VAL A 225 -26.29 12.09 -9.50
C VAL A 225 -27.20 13.32 -9.54
N PRO A 226 -28.54 13.16 -9.58
CA PRO A 226 -29.49 14.27 -9.45
C PRO A 226 -29.32 14.99 -8.11
N GLU A 227 -29.41 16.32 -8.09
CA GLU A 227 -29.25 17.13 -6.87
C GLU A 227 -30.03 16.65 -5.63
N PRO A 228 -31.33 16.29 -5.71
CA PRO A 228 -32.08 15.87 -4.51
C PRO A 228 -31.59 14.55 -3.90
N GLU A 229 -30.82 13.76 -4.65
CA GLU A 229 -30.31 12.46 -4.25
C GLU A 229 -28.82 12.49 -3.89
N ARG A 230 -28.14 13.63 -4.03
CA ARG A 230 -26.70 13.73 -3.78
C ARG A 230 -26.39 13.52 -2.31
N ILE A 231 -25.67 12.44 -2.03
CA ILE A 231 -24.98 12.27 -0.76
C ILE A 231 -23.89 13.33 -0.67
N ALA A 232 -23.75 13.95 0.49
CA ALA A 232 -22.64 14.85 0.77
C ALA A 232 -21.73 14.25 1.85
N VAL A 233 -20.46 14.60 1.81
CA VAL A 233 -19.48 14.26 2.84
C VAL A 233 -18.70 15.50 3.22
N ARG A 234 -18.42 15.64 4.50
CA ARG A 234 -17.27 16.43 4.96
C ARG A 234 -16.32 15.50 5.67
N TYR A 235 -15.04 15.81 5.64
CA TYR A 235 -14.01 14.98 6.25
C TYR A 235 -12.93 15.82 6.90
N ARG A 236 -12.14 15.18 7.74
CA ARG A 236 -10.90 15.68 8.30
C ARG A 236 -9.93 14.52 8.48
N VAL A 237 -8.67 14.84 8.71
CA VAL A 237 -7.65 13.86 9.02
C VAL A 237 -7.35 13.89 10.50
N GLN A 238 -7.22 12.71 11.12
CA GLN A 238 -6.79 12.59 12.51
C GLN A 238 -5.65 11.56 12.59
N PRO A 239 -4.68 11.74 13.50
CA PRO A 239 -3.76 10.68 13.85
C PRO A 239 -4.53 9.42 14.25
N GLU A 240 -4.11 8.27 13.78
CA GLU A 240 -4.62 6.98 14.24
C GLU A 240 -4.02 6.69 15.63
N ASP A 241 -4.87 6.25 16.56
CA ASP A 241 -4.50 5.94 17.95
C ASP A 241 -3.70 4.64 18.07
#